data_AF-A0A5C3MJY0-F1
#
_entry.id   AF-A0A5C3MJY0-F1
#
_cell.length_a   1.000
_cell.length_b   1.000
_cell.length_c   1.000
_cell.angle_alpha   90.00
_cell.angle_beta   90.00
_cell.angle_gamma   90.00
#
_symmetry.space_group_name_H-M   'P 1'
#
loop_
_entity.id
_entity.type
_entity.pdbx_description
1 polymer ?
#
loop_
_entity_poly.entity_id
_entity_poly.type
_entity_poly.pdbx_seq_one_letter_code
_entity_poly.pdbx_strand_id
1 'polypeptide(L)'
;HDSAADVTVALAKLSGEAGRPGRGGYALRDTLRWPAADYKKLQNRINVLAEQHLDLTTSFTKQSANRVKTVYKHATREFPDLGKYKDCWPVKDYLIQHLQYTSRKS
;
A
#
# COMPACT_ATOMS: atom_id res chain seq x y z
N HIS A 1 -30.07 -1.79 -22.74
CA HIS A 1 -29.84 -2.32 -21.38
C HIS A 1 -28.35 -2.55 -21.28
N ASP A 2 -27.67 -1.65 -20.59
CA ASP A 2 -26.23 -1.47 -20.56
C ASP A 2 -25.45 -2.74 -20.16
N SER A 3 -24.55 -3.15 -21.06
CA SER A 3 -23.40 -3.99 -20.76
C SER A 3 -22.38 -3.18 -19.97
N ALA A 4 -22.42 -3.27 -18.64
CA ALA A 4 -21.26 -2.94 -17.81
C ALA A 4 -20.64 -4.26 -17.37
N ALA A 5 -19.75 -4.77 -18.22
CA ALA A 5 -18.95 -5.95 -17.97
C ALA A 5 -18.39 -5.95 -16.55
N ASP A 6 -18.64 -7.04 -15.84
CA ASP A 6 -17.64 -7.79 -15.09
C ASP A 6 -16.32 -7.05 -14.86
N VAL A 7 -16.25 -6.22 -13.82
CA VAL A 7 -14.97 -5.66 -13.35
C VAL A 7 -14.45 -6.58 -12.24
N THR A 8 -14.21 -7.84 -12.60
CA THR A 8 -13.23 -8.69 -11.90
C THR A 8 -11.80 -8.39 -12.40
N VAL A 9 -11.56 -7.16 -12.84
CA VAL A 9 -10.23 -6.58 -13.01
C VAL A 9 -9.60 -6.57 -11.62
N ALA A 10 -8.78 -7.57 -11.31
CA ALA A 10 -7.87 -7.53 -10.17
C ALA A 10 -7.24 -6.14 -10.13
N LEU A 11 -7.64 -5.30 -9.16
CA LEU A 11 -7.60 -3.84 -9.22
C LEU A 11 -6.21 -3.38 -9.66
N ALA A 12 -6.07 -3.17 -10.97
CA ALA A 12 -4.81 -2.77 -11.56
C ALA A 12 -4.47 -1.41 -10.99
N LYS A 13 -3.20 -1.22 -10.60
CA LYS A 13 -2.71 0.06 -10.09
C LYS A 13 -3.17 1.16 -11.05
N LEU A 14 -3.99 2.10 -10.56
CA LEU A 14 -4.37 3.26 -11.37
C LEU A 14 -3.10 4.00 -11.78
N SER A 15 -3.01 4.45 -13.03
CA SER A 15 -1.89 5.28 -13.49
C SER A 15 -1.82 6.56 -12.66
N GLY A 16 -0.83 6.64 -11.76
CA GLY A 16 -0.61 7.74 -10.81
C GLY A 16 0.17 7.28 -9.58
N GLU A 17 0.95 8.18 -8.96
CA GLU A 17 1.57 7.90 -7.66
C GLU A 17 0.53 8.07 -6.55
N ALA A 18 0.39 7.10 -5.65
CA ALA A 18 -0.43 7.30 -4.48
C ALA A 18 0.06 8.52 -3.68
N GLY A 19 -0.84 9.32 -3.11
CA GLY A 19 -0.53 10.35 -2.09
C GLY A 19 -0.19 11.76 -2.58
N ARG A 20 -0.36 12.04 -3.87
CA ARG A 20 -0.28 13.41 -4.42
C ARG A 20 -1.60 13.85 -5.04
N PRO A 21 -2.66 14.09 -4.23
CA PRO A 21 -3.96 14.53 -4.75
C PRO A 21 -3.90 15.85 -5.55
N GLY A 22 -2.85 16.68 -5.35
CA GLY A 22 -2.65 17.94 -6.09
C GLY A 22 -1.76 17.88 -7.33
N ARG A 23 -1.21 16.72 -7.74
CA ARG A 23 -0.32 16.59 -8.93
C ARG A 23 -0.58 15.32 -9.77
N GLY A 24 -1.84 14.87 -9.85
CA GLY A 24 -2.21 13.68 -10.64
C GLY A 24 -2.05 12.34 -9.91
N GLY A 25 -1.94 12.34 -8.58
CA GLY A 25 -1.98 11.14 -7.75
C GLY A 25 -3.38 10.87 -7.18
N TYR A 26 -3.61 9.65 -6.68
CA TYR A 26 -4.87 9.26 -6.02
C TYR A 26 -4.67 9.05 -4.52
N ALA A 27 -5.75 9.22 -3.75
CA ALA A 27 -5.77 8.79 -2.35
C ALA A 27 -5.98 7.27 -2.31
N LEU A 28 -5.02 6.54 -1.73
CA LEU A 28 -5.08 5.08 -1.55
C LEU A 28 -6.44 4.64 -0.96
N ARG A 29 -6.96 5.38 0.02
CA ARG A 29 -8.28 5.14 0.62
C ARG A 29 -9.42 5.15 -0.42
N ASP A 30 -9.43 6.14 -1.30
CA ASP A 30 -10.51 6.35 -2.27
C ASP A 30 -10.44 5.30 -3.40
N THR A 31 -9.24 4.82 -3.72
CA THR A 31 -9.01 3.72 -4.68
C THR A 31 -9.33 2.35 -4.10
N LEU A 32 -9.05 2.13 -2.82
CA LEU A 32 -9.37 0.86 -2.14
C LEU A 32 -10.87 0.71 -1.89
N ARG A 33 -11.59 1.82 -1.71
CA ARG A 33 -13.00 1.85 -1.28
C ARG A 33 -13.26 1.09 0.03
N TRP A 34 -12.25 0.96 0.88
CA TRP A 34 -12.40 0.33 2.18
C TRP A 34 -13.08 1.28 3.16
N PRO A 35 -13.79 0.77 4.17
CA PRO A 35 -14.24 1.57 5.30
C PRO A 35 -13.04 2.30 5.93
N ALA A 36 -13.23 3.58 6.31
CA ALA A 36 -12.15 4.39 6.85
C ALA A 36 -11.47 3.76 8.09
N ALA A 37 -12.25 3.04 8.90
CA ALA A 37 -11.75 2.29 10.06
C ALA A 37 -10.79 1.16 9.64
N ASP A 38 -11.13 0.38 8.62
CA ASP A 38 -10.32 -0.76 8.18
C ASP A 38 -9.09 -0.30 7.41
N TYR A 39 -9.21 0.78 6.62
CA TYR A 39 -8.04 1.43 6.04
C TYR A 39 -7.07 1.94 7.12
N LYS A 40 -7.58 2.55 8.19
CA LYS A 40 -6.74 3.01 9.30
C LYS A 40 -6.06 1.85 10.04
N LYS A 41 -6.77 0.73 10.25
CA LYS A 41 -6.18 -0.50 10.81
C LYS A 41 -5.05 -1.03 9.93
N LEU A 42 -5.26 -1.08 8.61
CA LEU A 42 -4.24 -1.49 7.65
C LEU A 42 -3.00 -0.58 7.74
N GLN A 43 -3.19 0.74 7.72
CA GLN A 43 -2.10 1.71 7.83
C GLN A 43 -1.29 1.51 9.11
N ASN A 44 -1.97 1.45 10.26
CA ASN A 44 -1.31 1.22 11.55
C ASN A 44 -0.52 -0.10 11.55
N ARG A 45 -1.08 -1.16 10.97
CA ARG A 45 -0.39 -2.45 10.93
C ARG A 45 0.83 -2.42 10.02
N ILE A 46 0.73 -1.79 8.85
CA ILE A 46 1.90 -1.65 7.96
C ILE A 46 2.99 -0.79 8.62
N ASN A 47 2.64 0.26 9.37
CA ASN A 47 3.61 1.04 10.13
C ASN A 47 4.36 0.18 11.15
N VAL A 48 3.65 -0.61 11.96
CA VAL A 48 4.28 -1.53 12.92
C VAL A 48 5.19 -2.54 12.21
N LEU A 49 4.74 -3.11 11.10
CA LEU A 49 5.56 -4.05 10.32
C LEU A 49 6.78 -3.35 9.70
N ALA A 50 6.67 -2.10 9.28
CA ALA A 50 7.78 -1.32 8.75
C ALA A 50 8.81 -0.99 9.85
N GLU A 51 8.36 -0.61 11.05
CA GLU A 51 9.23 -0.41 12.22
C GLU A 51 9.96 -1.70 12.64
N GLN A 52 9.27 -2.84 12.59
CA GLN A 52 9.85 -4.14 12.98
C GLN A 52 10.78 -4.72 11.91
N HIS A 53 10.42 -4.58 10.64
CA HIS A 53 11.05 -5.32 9.56
C HIS A 53 11.72 -4.46 8.51
N LEU A 54 11.59 -3.14 8.50
CA LEU A 54 12.28 -2.26 7.54
C LEU A 54 13.22 -1.30 8.27
N ASP A 55 13.98 -0.53 7.50
CA ASP A 55 14.81 0.53 8.01
C ASP A 55 14.17 1.88 7.67
N LEU A 56 13.60 2.55 8.67
CA LEU A 56 12.88 3.81 8.47
C LEU A 56 13.77 4.99 8.07
N THR A 57 15.09 4.85 8.19
CA THR A 57 16.07 5.90 7.83
C THR A 57 16.39 5.91 6.33
N THR A 58 15.98 4.87 5.60
CA THR A 58 16.32 4.70 4.19
C THR A 58 15.10 4.57 3.28
N SER A 59 15.26 4.94 2.00
CA SER A 59 14.20 4.87 1.00
C SER A 59 13.78 3.43 0.72
N PHE A 60 12.55 3.23 0.23
CA PHE A 60 12.04 1.91 -0.15
C PHE A 60 12.98 1.13 -1.10
N THR A 61 13.63 1.81 -2.05
CA THR A 61 14.59 1.21 -2.99
C THR A 61 15.86 0.67 -2.35
N LYS A 62 16.22 1.16 -1.15
CA LYS A 62 17.37 0.71 -0.36
C LYS A 62 17.00 -0.41 0.62
N GLN A 63 15.72 -0.74 0.76
CA GLN A 63 15.28 -1.83 1.62
C GLN A 63 15.68 -3.18 1.05
N SER A 64 16.02 -4.12 1.93
CA SER A 64 16.23 -5.51 1.52
C SER A 64 14.95 -6.12 0.96
N ALA A 65 15.02 -6.69 -0.24
CA ALA A 65 13.89 -7.35 -0.89
C ALA A 65 13.28 -8.47 -0.01
N ASN A 66 14.10 -9.16 0.79
CA ASN A 66 13.62 -10.19 1.72
C ASN A 66 12.80 -9.58 2.86
N ARG A 67 13.23 -8.44 3.40
CA ARG A 67 12.51 -7.72 4.46
C ARG A 67 11.16 -7.19 3.96
N VAL A 68 11.13 -6.62 2.74
CA VAL A 68 9.89 -6.17 2.09
C VAL A 68 8.93 -7.33 1.84
N LYS A 69 9.43 -8.49 1.36
CA LYS A 69 8.63 -9.70 1.18
C LYS A 69 8.02 -10.19 2.51
N THR A 70 8.75 -10.09 3.62
CA THR A 70 8.22 -10.42 4.95
C THR A 70 7.04 -9.51 5.31
N VAL A 71 7.17 -8.20 5.12
CA VAL A 71 6.05 -7.27 5.35
C VAL A 71 4.83 -7.62 4.51
N TYR A 72 5.01 -7.93 3.22
CA TYR A 72 3.89 -8.37 2.37
C TYR A 72 3.23 -9.65 2.88
N LYS A 73 4.00 -10.66 3.26
CA LYS A 73 3.45 -11.91 3.81
C LYS A 73 2.65 -11.69 5.08
N HIS A 74 3.13 -10.84 5.99
CA HIS A 74 2.40 -10.51 7.21
C HIS A 74 1.12 -9.72 6.90
N ALA A 75 1.21 -8.72 6.03
CA ALA A 75 0.07 -7.92 5.62
C ALA A 75 -1.03 -8.76 4.95
N THR A 76 -0.68 -9.64 4.00
CA THR A 76 -1.68 -10.49 3.32
C THR A 76 -2.27 -11.57 4.22
N ARG A 77 -1.53 -12.03 5.22
CA ARG A 77 -2.05 -12.97 6.23
C ARG A 77 -3.10 -12.31 7.12
N GLU A 78 -2.91 -11.05 7.49
CA GLU A 78 -3.81 -10.31 8.38
C GLU A 78 -4.96 -9.62 7.67
N PHE A 79 -4.74 -9.23 6.41
CA PHE A 79 -5.74 -8.62 5.55
C PHE A 79 -5.85 -9.46 4.28
N PRO A 80 -6.66 -10.53 4.27
CA PRO A 80 -6.88 -11.38 3.10
C PRO A 80 -7.41 -10.58 1.90
N ASP A 81 -8.12 -9.47 2.18
CA ASP A 81 -8.54 -8.49 1.19
C ASP A 81 -7.40 -7.91 0.35
N LEU A 82 -6.15 -7.94 0.82
CA LEU A 82 -5.00 -7.53 0.02
C LEU A 82 -4.71 -8.47 -1.15
N GLY A 83 -5.13 -9.73 -1.06
CA GLY A 83 -4.95 -10.74 -2.10
C GLY A 83 -5.67 -10.41 -3.41
N LYS A 84 -6.68 -9.53 -3.39
CA LYS A 84 -7.37 -9.06 -4.60
C LYS A 84 -6.60 -8.00 -5.39
N TYR A 85 -5.52 -7.46 -4.82
CA TYR A 85 -4.66 -6.47 -5.46
C TYR A 85 -3.39 -7.12 -6.00
N LYS A 86 -3.17 -6.99 -7.30
CA LYS A 86 -1.96 -7.50 -7.96
C LYS A 86 -0.70 -6.95 -7.27
N ASP A 87 0.25 -7.84 -7.00
CA ASP A 87 1.54 -7.54 -6.36
C ASP A 87 1.44 -6.84 -4.99
N CYS A 88 0.27 -6.89 -4.33
CA CYS A 88 0.00 -6.15 -3.09
C CYS A 88 0.37 -4.66 -3.23
N TRP A 89 0.11 -4.07 -4.39
CA TRP A 89 0.46 -2.68 -4.68
C TRP A 89 -0.01 -1.67 -3.62
N PRO A 90 -1.15 -1.86 -2.90
CA PRO A 90 -1.54 -0.92 -1.84
C PRO A 90 -0.54 -0.86 -0.70
N VAL A 91 0.00 -2.02 -0.30
CA VAL A 91 1.02 -2.10 0.74
C VAL A 91 2.33 -1.50 0.23
N LYS A 92 2.70 -1.77 -1.02
CA LYS A 92 3.90 -1.22 -1.64
C LYS A 92 3.88 0.30 -1.68
N ASP A 93 2.80 0.89 -2.20
CA ASP A 93 2.68 2.34 -2.33
C ASP A 93 2.65 3.02 -0.95
N TYR A 94 1.94 2.43 0.02
CA TYR A 94 1.95 2.95 1.38
C TYR A 94 3.34 2.88 2.03
N LEU A 95 4.08 1.79 1.85
CA LEU A 95 5.45 1.66 2.36
C LEU A 95 6.39 2.69 1.73
N ILE A 96 6.28 2.93 0.41
CA ILE A 96 7.07 3.95 -0.28
C ILE A 96 6.81 5.33 0.34
N GLN A 97 5.54 5.70 0.54
CA GLN A 97 5.16 6.96 1.16
C GLN A 97 5.66 7.08 2.60
N HIS A 98 5.43 6.03 3.40
CA HIS A 98 5.81 6.01 4.80
C HIS A 98 7.32 6.17 4.95
N LEU A 99 8.11 5.38 4.22
CA LEU A 99 9.58 5.46 4.25
C LEU A 99 10.10 6.79 3.72
N GLN A 100 9.49 7.36 2.67
CA GLN A 100 9.90 8.67 2.16
C GLN A 100 9.63 9.79 3.19
N TYR A 101 8.58 9.65 4.00
CA TYR A 101 8.27 10.58 5.08
C TYR A 101 9.20 10.41 6.27
N THR A 102 9.46 9.17 6.70
CA THR A 102 10.34 8.88 7.85
C THR A 102 11.79 9.18 7.54
N SER A 103 12.30 8.83 6.35
CA SER A 103 13.70 9.08 5.96
C SER A 103 14.03 10.56 5.79
N ARG A 104 13.03 11.44 5.70
CA ARG A 104 13.22 12.91 5.69
C ARG A 104 13.23 13.50 7.10
N LYS A 105 12.79 12.74 8.09
CA LYS A 105 12.67 13.15 9.50
C LYS A 105 13.77 12.58 10.39
N SER A 106 14.45 11.52 9.96
CA SER A 106 15.69 10.98 10.57
C SER A 106 16.90 11.81 10.16
#